data_AF-C5KNS7-F1
#
_entry.id   AF-C5KNS7-F1
#
_cell.length_a   1.000
_cell.length_b   1.000
_cell.length_c   1.000
_cell.angle_alpha   90.00
_cell.angle_beta   90.00
_cell.angle_gamma   90.00
#
_symmetry.space_group_name_H-M   'P 1'
#
loop_
_entity.id
_entity.type
_entity.pdbx_description
1 polymer ?
#
loop_
_entity_poly.entity_id
_entity_poly.type
_entity_poly.pdbx_seq_one_letter_code
_entity_poly.pdbx_strand_id
1 'polypeptide(L)'
;MFEDMNSSVMQRPYRRYIQRIEEMERMVRFLSKEVENMPNVEVSKNRIDDFLDHDDEFTLDSLEAEVKRVYERFCRFHSNNEEMTDELEAAVEELNVVKDSISTGFLAAGEGLSQPLLEGEPTGQGSRRREDHMQFSNIAGVVKMEDQESFARTVFRATRGNTFTQFVEIPDTRKSVFVIYFQSTTAASAMSAKVHRICSAVGVHIYQWPSCKDEAMQRIADLETVIADKRRALAGFSKYTLDEARSLLEPIRMGGNSRIEEWRLFCIEERSIYATLNLFEGSVSMRCDCWYPTKDKDSIRE
;
A
#
# COMPACT_ATOMS: atom_id res chain seq x y z
N MET A 1 8.60 -41.07 23.42
CA MET A 1 7.28 -40.67 22.84
C MET A 1 6.28 -40.57 23.98
N PHE A 2 5.60 -39.44 24.15
CA PHE A 2 4.60 -39.26 25.21
C PHE A 2 3.22 -39.73 24.77
N GLU A 3 2.47 -40.36 25.67
CA GLU A 3 1.09 -40.77 25.45
C GLU A 3 0.13 -39.64 25.85
N ASP A 4 -0.96 -39.48 25.08
CA ASP A 4 -1.97 -38.45 25.37
C ASP A 4 -2.91 -38.87 26.50
N MET A 5 -2.57 -38.48 27.73
CA MET A 5 -3.37 -38.76 28.92
C MET A 5 -4.61 -37.86 29.03
N ASN A 6 -4.69 -36.78 28.26
CA ASN A 6 -5.78 -35.81 28.28
C ASN A 6 -6.72 -35.94 27.07
N SER A 7 -6.69 -37.07 26.36
CA SER A 7 -7.47 -37.31 25.13
C SER A 7 -8.98 -37.12 25.29
N SER A 8 -9.51 -37.37 26.50
CA SER A 8 -10.92 -37.21 26.86
C SER A 8 -11.32 -35.79 27.31
N VAL A 9 -10.35 -34.90 27.53
CA VAL A 9 -10.57 -33.56 28.10
C VAL A 9 -10.73 -32.52 26.99
N MET A 10 -11.88 -31.84 26.97
CA MET A 10 -12.23 -30.85 25.95
C MET A 10 -11.43 -29.53 26.07
N GLN A 11 -10.94 -29.18 27.27
CA GLN A 11 -10.15 -27.97 27.52
C GLN A 11 -8.74 -28.33 27.98
N ARG A 12 -7.76 -28.08 27.12
CA ARG A 12 -6.34 -28.29 27.42
C ARG A 12 -5.77 -27.10 28.21
N PRO A 13 -4.96 -27.34 29.26
CA PRO A 13 -4.50 -26.31 30.18
C PRO A 13 -3.61 -25.23 29.54
N TYR A 14 -2.73 -25.61 28.60
CA TYR A 14 -1.76 -24.69 27.99
C TYR A 14 -2.23 -24.07 26.66
N ARG A 15 -3.53 -24.16 26.34
CA ARG A 15 -4.08 -23.62 25.09
C ARG A 15 -3.75 -22.13 24.89
N ARG A 16 -3.80 -21.32 25.95
CA ARG A 16 -3.51 -19.87 25.88
C ARG A 16 -2.04 -19.59 25.55
N TYR A 17 -1.12 -20.38 26.09
CA TYR A 17 0.31 -20.25 25.82
C TYR A 17 0.62 -20.59 24.37
N ILE A 18 0.06 -21.70 23.87
CA ILE A 18 0.18 -22.06 22.44
C ILE A 18 -0.36 -20.96 21.53
N GLN A 19 -1.53 -20.39 21.84
CA GLN A 19 -2.08 -19.29 21.04
C GLN A 19 -1.20 -18.03 21.04
N ARG A 20 -0.56 -17.68 22.17
CA ARG A 20 0.42 -16.58 22.22
C ARG A 20 1.62 -16.89 21.30
N ILE A 21 2.13 -18.11 21.33
CA ILE A 21 3.28 -18.52 20.52
C ILE A 21 2.94 -18.60 19.03
N GLU A 22 1.78 -19.15 18.66
CA GLU A 22 1.30 -19.18 17.27
C GLU A 22 1.17 -17.77 16.69
N GLU A 23 0.75 -16.81 17.51
CA GLU A 23 0.64 -15.41 17.10
C GLU A 23 2.02 -14.76 16.95
N MET A 24 3.00 -15.08 17.80
CA MET A 24 4.40 -14.68 17.59
C MET A 24 4.97 -15.32 16.32
N GLU A 25 4.77 -16.62 16.08
CA GLU A 25 5.19 -17.31 14.85
C GLU A 25 4.58 -16.66 13.61
N ARG A 26 3.33 -16.20 13.68
CA ARG A 26 2.68 -15.44 12.60
C ARG A 26 3.41 -14.12 12.34
N MET A 27 3.75 -13.37 13.39
CA MET A 27 4.49 -12.10 13.27
C MET A 27 5.91 -12.31 12.74
N VAL A 28 6.64 -13.30 13.27
CA VAL A 28 8.01 -13.63 12.82
C VAL A 28 8.02 -14.08 11.36
N ARG A 29 7.02 -14.86 10.91
CA ARG A 29 6.87 -15.21 9.48
C ARG A 29 6.63 -14.00 8.59
N PHE A 30 5.81 -13.05 9.03
CA PHE A 30 5.60 -11.80 8.31
C PHE A 30 6.92 -11.01 8.19
N LEU A 31 7.62 -10.80 9.31
CA LEU A 31 8.91 -10.11 9.34
C LEU A 31 9.95 -10.81 8.46
N SER A 32 10.00 -12.15 8.48
CA SER A 32 10.95 -12.92 7.67
C SER A 32 10.72 -12.71 6.18
N LYS A 33 9.44 -12.70 5.76
CA LYS A 33 9.06 -12.44 4.37
C LYS A 33 9.41 -11.02 3.94
N GLU A 34 9.15 -10.02 4.79
CA GLU A 34 9.50 -8.62 4.50
C GLU A 34 11.01 -8.45 4.34
N VAL A 35 11.80 -9.11 5.19
CA VAL A 35 13.26 -9.08 5.15
C VAL A 35 13.82 -9.82 3.92
N GLU A 36 13.25 -10.97 3.55
CA GLU A 36 13.64 -11.73 2.35
C GLU A 36 13.31 -10.99 1.04
N ASN A 37 12.31 -10.11 1.03
CA ASN A 37 11.99 -9.27 -0.13
C ASN A 37 13.01 -8.12 -0.34
N MET A 38 13.87 -7.83 0.63
CA MET A 38 14.85 -6.74 0.52
C MET A 38 16.11 -7.18 -0.25
N PRO A 39 16.69 -6.28 -1.07
CA PRO A 39 17.90 -6.60 -1.84
C PRO A 39 19.13 -6.79 -0.92
N ASN A 40 19.99 -7.75 -1.28
CA ASN A 40 21.27 -8.06 -0.61
C ASN A 40 21.17 -8.52 0.85
N VAL A 41 20.17 -9.33 1.17
CA VAL A 41 20.00 -9.89 2.50
C VAL A 41 20.38 -11.38 2.50
N GLU A 42 21.33 -11.75 3.35
CA GLU A 42 21.61 -13.14 3.71
C GLU A 42 21.23 -13.37 5.17
N VAL A 43 20.23 -14.21 5.41
CA VAL A 43 19.85 -14.64 6.76
C VAL A 43 20.80 -15.78 7.17
N SER A 44 21.55 -15.62 8.26
CA SER A 44 22.34 -16.72 8.82
C SER A 44 21.42 -17.71 9.53
N LYS A 45 21.34 -18.93 9.01
CA LYS A 45 20.49 -20.02 9.50
C LYS A 45 21.33 -21.25 9.85
N ASN A 46 20.70 -22.22 10.52
CA ASN A 46 21.20 -23.58 10.75
C ASN A 46 22.30 -23.76 11.81
N ARG A 47 22.35 -22.92 12.85
CA ARG A 47 23.12 -23.20 14.07
C ARG A 47 22.19 -23.51 15.22
N ILE A 48 21.55 -24.67 15.15
CA ILE A 48 20.58 -25.10 16.17
C ILE A 48 21.31 -25.43 17.48
N ASP A 49 22.49 -26.05 17.40
CA ASP A 49 23.29 -26.40 18.59
C ASP A 49 23.69 -25.15 19.40
N ASP A 50 24.10 -24.07 18.70
CA ASP A 50 24.45 -22.77 19.32
C ASP A 50 23.25 -22.08 19.99
N PHE A 51 22.04 -22.31 19.44
CA PHE A 51 20.80 -21.82 20.01
C PHE A 51 20.43 -22.59 21.29
N LEU A 52 20.50 -23.94 21.25
CA LEU A 52 20.16 -24.79 22.40
C LEU A 52 21.10 -24.58 23.60
N ASP A 53 22.35 -24.18 23.36
CA ASP A 53 23.29 -23.86 24.45
C ASP A 53 22.93 -22.56 25.20
N HIS A 54 21.98 -21.76 24.69
CA HIS A 54 21.64 -20.42 25.20
C HIS A 54 20.14 -20.08 25.15
N ASP A 55 19.27 -21.07 25.10
CA ASP A 55 17.81 -20.91 25.07
C ASP A 55 17.28 -20.12 26.29
N ASP A 56 17.97 -20.25 27.43
CA ASP A 56 17.72 -19.56 28.70
C ASP A 56 17.77 -18.01 28.62
N GLU A 57 18.38 -17.43 27.58
CA GLU A 57 18.48 -15.97 27.45
C GLU A 57 17.16 -15.30 27.08
N PHE A 58 16.21 -16.06 26.51
CA PHE A 58 14.90 -15.56 26.14
C PHE A 58 13.82 -16.04 27.11
N THR A 59 12.96 -15.12 27.51
CA THR A 59 11.72 -15.47 28.21
C THR A 59 10.54 -15.18 27.30
N LEU A 60 9.49 -15.99 27.41
CA LEU A 60 8.28 -15.86 26.60
C LEU A 60 7.74 -14.42 26.59
N ASP A 61 7.67 -13.79 27.77
CA ASP A 61 7.13 -12.43 27.89
C ASP A 61 8.07 -11.36 27.30
N SER A 62 9.39 -11.50 27.47
CA SER A 62 10.36 -10.57 26.89
C SER A 62 10.37 -10.64 25.36
N LEU A 63 10.41 -11.86 24.83
CA LEU A 63 10.40 -12.08 23.38
C LEU A 63 9.08 -11.61 22.76
N GLU A 64 7.95 -11.92 23.37
CA GLU A 64 6.66 -11.46 22.86
C GLU A 64 6.57 -9.94 22.79
N ALA A 65 7.04 -9.24 23.84
CA ALA A 65 7.05 -7.79 23.85
C ALA A 65 7.95 -7.22 22.75
N GLU A 66 9.08 -7.86 22.48
CA GLU A 66 10.00 -7.43 21.43
C GLU A 66 9.46 -7.70 20.02
N VAL A 67 8.99 -8.93 19.75
CA VAL A 67 8.41 -9.33 18.46
C VAL A 67 7.22 -8.42 18.13
N LYS A 68 6.33 -8.17 19.10
CA LYS A 68 5.19 -7.25 18.91
C LYS A 68 5.65 -5.84 18.59
N ARG A 69 6.63 -5.32 19.33
CA ARG A 69 7.16 -3.96 19.11
C ARG A 69 7.72 -3.79 17.71
N VAL A 70 8.49 -4.76 17.24
CA VAL A 70 9.07 -4.74 15.88
C VAL A 70 7.98 -4.90 14.83
N TYR A 71 7.09 -5.88 15.00
CA TYR A 71 5.97 -6.12 14.09
C TYR A 71 5.08 -4.89 13.92
N GLU A 72 4.64 -4.25 15.01
CA GLU A 72 3.83 -3.02 14.95
C GLU A 72 4.55 -1.90 14.22
N ARG A 73 5.87 -1.80 14.39
CA ARG A 73 6.69 -0.81 13.70
C ARG A 73 6.69 -1.06 12.19
N PHE A 74 6.93 -2.30 11.76
CA PHE A 74 6.87 -2.70 10.35
C PHE A 74 5.49 -2.49 9.74
N CYS A 75 4.41 -2.82 10.45
CA CYS A 75 3.05 -2.54 9.99
C CYS A 75 2.81 -1.04 9.77
N ARG A 76 3.23 -0.19 10.73
CA ARG A 76 3.12 1.27 10.57
C ARG A 76 3.96 1.77 9.40
N PHE A 77 5.14 1.20 9.18
CA PHE A 77 5.97 1.56 8.02
C PHE A 77 5.30 1.18 6.71
N HIS A 78 4.72 -0.02 6.62
CA HIS A 78 4.02 -0.46 5.42
C HIS A 78 2.85 0.47 5.08
N SER A 79 1.98 0.75 6.06
CA SER A 79 0.83 1.65 5.85
C SER A 79 1.24 3.08 5.49
N ASN A 80 2.26 3.64 6.16
CA ASN A 80 2.74 4.98 5.84
C ASN A 80 3.41 5.05 4.46
N ASN A 81 4.10 3.97 4.05
CA ASN A 81 4.72 3.90 2.72
C ASN A 81 3.66 3.78 1.61
N GLU A 82 2.61 2.98 1.84
CA GLU A 82 1.46 2.87 0.94
C GLU A 82 0.78 4.24 0.77
N GLU A 83 0.43 4.92 1.87
CA GLU A 83 -0.18 6.25 1.85
C GLU A 83 0.68 7.29 1.11
N MET A 84 1.99 7.33 1.40
CA MET A 84 2.90 8.26 0.73
C MET A 84 3.10 7.94 -0.75
N THR A 85 2.99 6.67 -1.15
CA THR A 85 3.05 6.24 -2.55
C THR A 85 1.80 6.66 -3.30
N ASP A 86 0.62 6.45 -2.71
CA ASP A 86 -0.66 6.88 -3.27
C ASP A 86 -0.72 8.40 -3.44
N GLU A 87 -0.27 9.16 -2.44
CA GLU A 87 -0.19 10.62 -2.52
C GLU A 87 0.80 11.10 -3.59
N LEU A 88 1.92 10.40 -3.76
CA LEU A 88 2.88 10.70 -4.82
C LEU A 88 2.25 10.42 -6.19
N GLU A 89 1.60 9.28 -6.36
CA GLU A 89 0.93 8.93 -7.61
C GLU A 89 -0.14 9.96 -7.96
N ALA A 90 -0.97 10.36 -6.99
CA ALA A 90 -1.98 11.39 -7.18
C ALA A 90 -1.36 12.75 -7.56
N ALA A 91 -0.23 13.14 -6.95
CA ALA A 91 0.46 14.38 -7.29
C ALA A 91 1.08 14.32 -8.71
N VAL A 92 1.60 13.17 -9.13
CA VAL A 92 2.13 12.96 -10.48
C VAL A 92 1.01 13.00 -11.52
N GLU A 93 -0.14 12.40 -11.22
CA GLU A 93 -1.34 12.50 -12.06
C GLU A 93 -1.80 13.96 -12.20
N GLU A 94 -1.91 14.69 -11.09
CA GLU A 94 -2.26 16.12 -11.11
C GLU A 94 -1.27 16.92 -11.95
N LEU A 95 0.03 16.67 -11.80
CA LEU A 95 1.09 17.34 -12.57
C LEU A 95 0.90 17.13 -14.08
N ASN A 96 0.57 15.90 -14.50
CA ASN A 96 0.35 15.59 -15.91
C ASN A 96 -0.91 16.27 -16.45
N VAL A 97 -1.99 16.34 -15.65
CA VAL A 97 -3.22 17.07 -16.02
C VAL A 97 -2.94 18.57 -16.20
N VAL A 98 -2.22 19.18 -15.25
CA VAL A 98 -1.88 20.61 -15.32
C VAL A 98 -0.91 20.90 -16.47
N LYS A 99 0.06 20.01 -16.76
CA LYS A 99 0.94 20.14 -17.94
C LYS A 99 0.16 20.05 -19.25
N ASP A 100 -0.79 19.13 -19.34
CA ASP A 100 -1.66 19.02 -20.51
C ASP A 100 -2.52 20.29 -20.72
N SER A 101 -2.94 20.94 -19.62
CA SER A 101 -3.69 22.20 -19.72
C SER A 101 -2.96 23.31 -20.48
N ILE A 102 -1.62 23.33 -20.40
CA ILE A 102 -0.77 24.31 -21.09
C ILE A 102 -0.47 23.88 -22.53
N SER A 103 -0.32 22.56 -22.77
CA SER A 103 0.08 22.02 -24.07
C SER A 103 -1.08 21.90 -25.06
N THR A 104 -2.25 21.45 -24.57
CA THR A 104 -3.33 20.96 -25.41
C THR A 104 -4.67 21.65 -25.11
N GLY A 105 -4.79 22.24 -23.93
CA GLY A 105 -5.99 22.97 -23.52
C GLY A 105 -6.19 24.30 -24.24
N PHE A 106 -7.37 24.92 -24.04
CA PHE A 106 -7.67 26.29 -24.50
C PHE A 106 -6.60 27.33 -24.10
N LEU A 107 -5.82 27.07 -23.05
CA LEU A 107 -4.70 27.93 -22.62
C LEU A 107 -3.49 27.91 -23.59
N ALA A 108 -3.34 26.87 -24.42
CA ALA A 108 -2.30 26.76 -25.44
C ALA A 108 -2.48 27.80 -26.56
N ALA A 109 -3.72 28.22 -26.82
CA ALA A 109 -4.06 29.24 -27.82
C ALA A 109 -3.79 30.68 -27.35
N GLY A 110 -3.37 30.90 -26.09
CA GLY A 110 -3.14 32.24 -25.54
C GLY A 110 -4.41 33.07 -25.33
N GLU A 111 -5.58 32.48 -25.57
CA GLU A 111 -6.89 33.11 -25.53
C GLU A 111 -7.69 32.49 -24.37
N GLY A 112 -8.11 33.34 -23.43
CA GLY A 112 -9.01 32.92 -22.36
C GLY A 112 -10.32 32.36 -22.92
N LEU A 113 -11.12 31.71 -22.06
CA LEU A 113 -12.44 31.07 -22.30
C LEU A 113 -13.53 31.98 -22.92
N SER A 114 -13.18 33.12 -23.51
CA SER A 114 -14.06 34.21 -23.88
C SER A 114 -14.10 34.56 -25.38
N GLN A 115 -13.44 33.81 -26.29
CA GLN A 115 -13.56 34.07 -27.74
C GLN A 115 -14.26 32.94 -28.53
N PRO A 116 -15.11 33.30 -29.53
CA PRO A 116 -15.90 32.34 -30.30
C PRO A 116 -15.02 31.64 -31.35
N LEU A 117 -15.02 30.31 -31.36
CA LEU A 117 -14.24 29.46 -32.26
C LEU A 117 -14.76 29.40 -33.72
N LEU A 118 -15.48 30.43 -34.18
CA LEU A 118 -16.17 30.44 -35.48
C LEU A 118 -16.11 31.85 -36.12
N GLU A 119 -14.93 32.25 -36.58
CA GLU A 119 -14.82 33.31 -37.60
C GLU A 119 -15.08 32.70 -38.99
N GLY A 120 -16.37 32.62 -39.35
CA GLY A 120 -16.80 32.49 -40.73
C GLY A 120 -16.89 33.87 -41.39
N GLU A 121 -16.39 33.96 -42.63
CA GLU A 121 -16.18 35.13 -43.49
C GLU A 121 -17.16 36.33 -43.38
N PRO A 122 -16.68 37.57 -43.65
CA PRO A 122 -17.50 38.76 -43.56
C PRO A 122 -18.34 38.94 -44.83
N THR A 123 -19.62 38.54 -44.78
CA THR A 123 -20.63 39.04 -45.72
C THR A 123 -21.93 39.38 -45.01
N GLY A 124 -22.35 40.64 -45.12
CA GLY A 124 -23.77 41.01 -45.06
C GLY A 124 -24.26 41.58 -43.73
N GLN A 125 -24.52 42.88 -43.77
CA GLN A 125 -25.28 43.73 -42.85
C GLN A 125 -26.39 43.04 -42.02
N GLY A 126 -26.40 43.37 -40.72
CA GLY A 126 -27.65 43.62 -39.99
C GLY A 126 -28.17 42.53 -39.06
N SER A 127 -27.60 42.40 -37.86
CA SER A 127 -28.37 42.16 -36.62
C SER A 127 -27.44 42.28 -35.41
N ARG A 128 -27.77 43.14 -34.43
CA ARG A 128 -27.15 43.11 -33.10
C ARG A 128 -27.58 41.81 -32.41
N ARG A 129 -26.90 40.70 -32.70
CA ARG A 129 -27.04 39.46 -31.92
C ARG A 129 -26.32 39.69 -30.59
N ARG A 130 -27.04 39.44 -29.49
CA ARG A 130 -26.50 39.38 -28.13
C ARG A 130 -25.20 38.57 -28.15
N GLU A 131 -24.12 39.17 -27.66
CA GLU A 131 -22.91 38.45 -27.24
C GLU A 131 -23.30 37.57 -26.05
N ASP A 132 -23.96 36.43 -26.32
CA ASP A 132 -24.01 35.33 -25.37
C ASP A 132 -22.60 34.74 -25.37
N HIS A 133 -21.75 35.23 -24.47
CA HIS A 133 -20.47 34.60 -24.16
C HIS A 133 -20.74 33.15 -23.77
N MET A 134 -20.48 32.22 -24.69
CA MET A 134 -20.72 30.80 -24.50
C MET A 134 -19.68 30.26 -23.51
N GLN A 135 -20.00 30.31 -22.22
CA GLN A 135 -19.12 29.79 -21.18
C GLN A 135 -19.08 28.26 -21.27
N PHE A 136 -17.89 27.72 -21.56
CA PHE A 136 -17.61 26.29 -21.49
C PHE A 136 -17.07 25.96 -20.10
N SER A 137 -17.54 24.85 -19.56
CA SER A 137 -16.99 24.25 -18.34
C SER A 137 -16.28 22.96 -18.72
N ASN A 138 -15.28 22.59 -17.94
CA ASN A 138 -14.46 21.42 -18.17
C ASN A 138 -14.25 20.61 -16.89
N ILE A 139 -14.10 19.30 -17.08
CA ILE A 139 -13.72 18.36 -16.03
C ILE A 139 -12.54 17.55 -16.58
N ALA A 140 -11.45 17.49 -15.81
CA ALA A 140 -10.25 16.78 -16.20
C ALA A 140 -9.86 15.74 -15.16
N GLY A 141 -9.20 14.68 -15.61
CA GLY A 141 -8.81 13.58 -14.75
C GLY A 141 -7.89 12.60 -15.48
N VAL A 142 -7.61 11.49 -14.82
CA VAL A 142 -6.78 10.41 -15.38
C VAL A 142 -7.59 9.12 -15.48
N VAL A 143 -7.47 8.43 -16.61
CA VAL A 143 -8.12 7.14 -16.88
C VAL A 143 -7.10 6.15 -17.42
N LYS A 144 -7.33 4.85 -17.19
CA LYS A 144 -6.51 3.80 -17.81
C LYS A 144 -6.72 3.77 -19.32
N MET A 145 -5.66 3.47 -20.05
CA MET A 145 -5.71 3.42 -21.51
C MET A 145 -6.72 2.39 -22.04
N GLU A 146 -6.86 1.25 -21.35
CA GLU A 146 -7.82 0.19 -21.69
C GLU A 146 -9.30 0.62 -21.56
N ASP A 147 -9.59 1.58 -20.70
CA ASP A 147 -10.95 2.02 -20.38
C ASP A 147 -11.38 3.26 -21.18
N GLN A 148 -10.47 3.90 -21.94
CA GLN A 148 -10.73 5.17 -22.65
C GLN A 148 -11.98 5.10 -23.54
N GLU A 149 -12.09 4.09 -24.41
CA GLU A 149 -13.22 3.98 -25.34
C GLU A 149 -14.54 3.77 -24.61
N SER A 150 -14.53 2.91 -23.59
CA SER A 150 -15.71 2.58 -22.78
C SER A 150 -16.18 3.82 -22.00
N PHE A 151 -15.23 4.54 -21.40
CA PHE A 151 -15.47 5.79 -20.68
C PHE A 151 -16.06 6.87 -21.60
N ALA A 152 -15.43 7.15 -22.73
CA ALA A 152 -15.90 8.14 -23.71
C ALA A 152 -17.32 7.83 -24.20
N ARG A 153 -17.59 6.55 -24.54
CA ARG A 153 -18.95 6.11 -24.96
C ARG A 153 -19.97 6.30 -23.85
N THR A 154 -19.61 6.01 -22.60
CA THR A 154 -20.51 6.16 -21.45
C THR A 154 -20.86 7.62 -21.21
N VAL A 155 -19.87 8.50 -21.22
CA VAL A 155 -20.06 9.96 -21.11
C VAL A 155 -20.96 10.45 -22.25
N PHE A 156 -20.61 10.14 -23.51
CA PHE A 156 -21.36 10.56 -24.69
C PHE A 156 -22.84 10.12 -24.65
N ARG A 157 -23.10 8.87 -24.27
CA ARG A 157 -24.47 8.33 -24.16
C ARG A 157 -25.26 9.02 -23.05
N ALA A 158 -24.66 9.25 -21.88
CA ALA A 158 -25.33 9.89 -20.75
C ALA A 158 -25.63 11.38 -20.99
N THR A 159 -24.78 12.06 -21.77
CA THR A 159 -24.90 13.48 -22.11
C THR A 159 -25.63 13.73 -23.42
N ARG A 160 -26.03 12.66 -24.13
CA ARG A 160 -26.68 12.70 -25.46
C ARG A 160 -25.85 13.46 -26.50
N GLY A 161 -24.53 13.31 -26.44
CA GLY A 161 -23.60 13.93 -27.38
C GLY A 161 -23.32 15.42 -27.17
N ASN A 162 -23.75 16.00 -26.05
CA ASN A 162 -23.49 17.41 -25.72
C ASN A 162 -22.13 17.65 -25.03
N THR A 163 -21.20 16.72 -25.15
CA THR A 163 -19.87 16.80 -24.51
C THR A 163 -18.80 16.40 -25.50
N PHE A 164 -17.68 17.10 -25.46
CA PHE A 164 -16.49 16.79 -26.22
C PHE A 164 -15.41 16.24 -25.28
N THR A 165 -14.89 15.06 -25.56
CA THR A 165 -13.88 14.38 -24.72
C THR A 165 -12.57 14.26 -25.47
N GLN A 166 -11.50 14.79 -24.90
CA GLN A 166 -10.14 14.68 -25.42
C GLN A 166 -9.29 13.81 -24.50
N PHE A 167 -8.40 13.01 -25.08
CA PHE A 167 -7.45 12.18 -24.36
C PHE A 167 -6.02 12.52 -24.78
N VAL A 168 -5.12 12.54 -23.80
CA VAL A 168 -3.68 12.68 -24.01
C VAL A 168 -2.98 11.59 -23.22
N GLU A 169 -2.18 10.79 -23.92
CA GLU A 169 -1.48 9.66 -23.34
C GLU A 169 -0.34 10.13 -22.42
N ILE A 170 -0.24 9.53 -21.23
CA ILE A 170 0.89 9.77 -20.32
C ILE A 170 1.95 8.70 -20.64
N PRO A 171 3.17 9.10 -21.06
CA PRO A 171 4.24 8.15 -21.37
C PRO A 171 4.51 7.17 -20.21
N ASP A 172 4.81 5.92 -20.55
CA ASP A 172 5.27 4.86 -19.63
C ASP A 172 4.33 4.44 -18.49
N THR A 173 3.10 4.96 -18.42
CA THR A 173 2.17 4.67 -17.30
C THR A 173 0.92 3.88 -17.70
N ARG A 174 0.70 3.62 -19.02
CA ARG A 174 -0.57 3.06 -19.56
C ARG A 174 -1.83 3.80 -19.07
N LYS A 175 -1.66 5.07 -18.69
CA LYS A 175 -2.72 5.97 -18.25
C LYS A 175 -2.81 7.13 -19.23
N SER A 176 -3.92 7.84 -19.21
CA SER A 176 -4.14 8.99 -20.08
C SER A 176 -4.93 10.05 -19.36
N VAL A 177 -4.52 11.29 -19.55
CA VAL A 177 -5.28 12.46 -19.14
C VAL A 177 -6.50 12.54 -20.03
N PHE A 178 -7.67 12.77 -19.44
CA PHE A 178 -8.88 13.09 -20.17
C PHE A 178 -9.36 14.48 -19.80
N VAL A 179 -9.96 15.16 -20.77
CA VAL A 179 -10.61 16.46 -20.57
C VAL A 179 -11.98 16.43 -21.24
N ILE A 180 -13.03 16.70 -20.46
CA ILE A 180 -14.41 16.71 -20.92
C ILE A 180 -14.88 18.15 -20.94
N TYR A 181 -15.15 18.68 -22.12
CA TYR A 181 -15.71 20.01 -22.33
C TYR A 181 -17.22 19.92 -22.52
N PHE A 182 -17.94 20.83 -21.88
CA PHE A 182 -19.39 20.93 -22.01
C PHE A 182 -19.87 22.36 -21.80
N GLN A 183 -20.99 22.68 -22.45
CA GLN A 183 -21.58 24.01 -22.32
C GLN A 183 -22.30 24.12 -20.97
N SER A 184 -21.90 25.09 -20.15
CA SER A 184 -22.49 25.29 -18.83
C SER A 184 -22.34 26.74 -18.38
N THR A 185 -23.45 27.40 -18.08
CA THR A 185 -23.47 28.77 -17.53
C THR A 185 -23.19 28.82 -16.02
N THR A 186 -23.11 27.66 -15.35
CA THR A 186 -22.81 27.54 -13.91
C THR A 186 -22.02 26.26 -13.63
N ALA A 187 -21.07 26.30 -12.69
CA ALA A 187 -20.23 25.15 -12.31
C ALA A 187 -21.03 23.94 -11.75
N ALA A 188 -22.24 24.19 -11.24
CA ALA A 188 -23.14 23.20 -10.64
C ALA A 188 -24.28 22.74 -11.58
N SER A 189 -24.02 22.64 -12.89
CA SER A 189 -25.07 22.19 -13.82
C SER A 189 -25.40 20.71 -13.68
N ALA A 190 -26.62 20.34 -14.08
CA ALA A 190 -27.05 18.94 -14.16
C ALA A 190 -26.12 18.08 -15.05
N MET A 191 -25.38 18.70 -15.98
CA MET A 191 -24.40 18.01 -16.81
C MET A 191 -23.12 17.70 -16.03
N SER A 192 -22.56 18.69 -15.32
CA SER A 192 -21.43 18.50 -14.40
C SER A 192 -21.71 17.38 -13.40
N ALA A 193 -22.89 17.40 -12.75
CA ALA A 193 -23.29 16.37 -11.79
C ALA A 193 -23.47 14.96 -12.40
N LYS A 194 -23.75 14.85 -13.71
CA LYS A 194 -23.78 13.56 -14.42
C LYS A 194 -22.37 13.07 -14.71
N VAL A 195 -21.48 13.94 -15.18
CA VAL A 195 -20.08 13.59 -15.48
C VAL A 195 -19.38 13.15 -14.19
N HIS A 196 -19.52 13.89 -13.09
CA HIS A 196 -18.98 13.49 -11.79
C HIS A 196 -19.50 12.12 -11.32
N ARG A 197 -20.78 11.80 -11.54
CA ARG A 197 -21.34 10.48 -11.22
C ARG A 197 -20.72 9.36 -12.06
N ILE A 198 -20.48 9.61 -13.35
CA ILE A 198 -19.82 8.63 -14.23
C ILE A 198 -18.37 8.44 -13.78
N CYS A 199 -17.64 9.52 -13.51
CA CYS A 199 -16.27 9.45 -13.02
C CYS A 199 -16.17 8.67 -11.69
N SER A 200 -17.09 8.92 -10.76
CA SER A 200 -17.17 8.17 -9.49
C SER A 200 -17.55 6.70 -9.69
N ALA A 201 -18.40 6.37 -10.67
CA ALA A 201 -18.79 4.99 -10.96
C ALA A 201 -17.67 4.18 -11.64
N VAL A 202 -16.84 4.85 -12.45
CA VAL A 202 -15.68 4.23 -13.11
C VAL A 202 -14.47 4.19 -12.18
N GLY A 203 -14.43 5.04 -11.15
CA GLY A 203 -13.33 5.12 -10.20
C GLY A 203 -12.13 5.90 -10.72
N VAL A 204 -12.35 6.92 -11.55
CA VAL A 204 -11.29 7.81 -12.05
C VAL A 204 -11.07 8.99 -11.12
N HIS A 205 -9.82 9.42 -10.97
CA HIS A 205 -9.45 10.61 -10.21
C HIS A 205 -9.68 11.87 -11.05
N ILE A 206 -10.32 12.86 -10.44
CA ILE A 206 -10.62 14.16 -11.06
C ILE A 206 -9.72 15.19 -10.40
N TYR A 207 -9.09 16.02 -11.22
CA TYR A 207 -8.18 17.07 -10.77
C TYR A 207 -8.70 18.45 -11.19
N GLN A 208 -8.28 19.48 -10.44
CA GLN A 208 -8.65 20.85 -10.74
C GLN A 208 -7.95 21.30 -12.03
N TRP A 209 -8.72 21.80 -12.99
CA TRP A 209 -8.18 22.37 -14.21
C TRP A 209 -7.86 23.86 -14.00
N PRO A 210 -6.63 24.34 -14.30
CA PRO A 210 -6.27 25.75 -14.16
C PRO A 210 -7.05 26.68 -15.08
N SER A 211 -7.37 27.89 -14.60
CA SER A 211 -8.13 28.87 -15.38
C SER A 211 -7.24 29.78 -16.23
N CYS A 212 -5.98 29.96 -15.83
CA CYS A 212 -5.00 30.75 -16.57
C CYS A 212 -3.62 30.10 -16.59
N LYS A 213 -2.78 30.53 -17.54
CA LYS A 213 -1.43 29.99 -17.73
C LYS A 213 -0.51 30.25 -16.54
N ASP A 214 -0.65 31.40 -15.89
CA ASP A 214 0.17 31.76 -14.73
C ASP A 214 -0.16 30.89 -13.51
N GLU A 215 -1.45 30.63 -13.25
CA GLU A 215 -1.92 29.69 -12.23
C GLU A 215 -1.42 28.27 -12.52
N ALA A 216 -1.49 27.83 -13.78
CA ALA A 216 -0.97 26.52 -14.20
C ALA A 216 0.55 26.40 -13.97
N MET A 217 1.33 27.43 -14.34
CA MET A 217 2.79 27.44 -14.11
C MET A 217 3.14 27.44 -12.63
N GLN A 218 2.43 28.20 -11.80
CA GLN A 218 2.63 28.19 -10.36
C GLN A 218 2.30 26.82 -9.77
N ARG A 219 1.17 26.21 -10.17
CA ARG A 219 0.77 24.90 -9.68
C ARG A 219 1.74 23.79 -10.09
N ILE A 220 2.29 23.85 -11.30
CA ILE A 220 3.36 22.94 -11.76
C ILE A 220 4.58 23.06 -10.85
N ALA A 221 5.06 24.28 -10.59
CA ALA A 221 6.23 24.49 -9.74
C ALA A 221 5.99 23.93 -8.32
N ASP A 222 4.83 24.19 -7.74
CA ASP A 222 4.46 23.67 -6.43
C ASP A 222 4.42 22.14 -6.44
N LEU A 223 3.76 21.52 -7.42
CA LEU A 223 3.68 20.06 -7.55
C LEU A 223 5.04 19.40 -7.76
N GLU A 224 5.93 20.01 -8.56
CA GLU A 224 7.28 19.48 -8.77
C GLU A 224 8.10 19.49 -7.47
N THR A 225 7.96 20.54 -6.63
CA THR A 225 8.60 20.56 -5.31
C THR A 225 8.04 19.48 -4.38
N VAL A 226 6.71 19.32 -4.34
CA VAL A 226 6.04 18.30 -3.52
C VAL A 226 6.44 16.89 -3.95
N ILE A 227 6.45 16.60 -5.26
CA ILE A 227 6.84 15.30 -5.80
C ILE A 227 8.31 15.01 -5.48
N ALA A 228 9.20 15.99 -5.66
CA ALA A 228 10.61 15.83 -5.34
C ALA A 228 10.83 15.53 -3.85
N ASP A 229 10.10 16.22 -2.96
CA ASP A 229 10.20 15.99 -1.52
C ASP A 229 9.62 14.63 -1.11
N LYS A 230 8.45 14.24 -1.65
CA LYS A 230 7.86 12.91 -1.42
C LYS A 230 8.77 11.79 -1.92
N ARG A 231 9.38 11.93 -3.09
CA ARG A 231 10.38 10.96 -3.60
C ARG A 231 11.59 10.85 -2.68
N ARG A 232 12.08 11.98 -2.17
CA ARG A 232 13.20 11.99 -1.22
C ARG A 232 12.80 11.33 0.11
N ALA A 233 11.61 11.62 0.61
CA ALA A 233 11.06 11.00 1.80
C ALA A 233 10.95 9.48 1.60
N LEU A 234 10.33 8.99 0.52
CA LEU A 234 10.23 7.56 0.21
C LEU A 234 11.60 6.87 0.08
N ALA A 235 12.58 7.52 -0.56
CA ALA A 235 13.94 6.99 -0.63
C ALA A 235 14.60 6.91 0.76
N GLY A 236 14.41 7.94 1.59
CA GLY A 236 14.87 7.94 2.99
C GLY A 236 14.20 6.86 3.82
N PHE A 237 12.89 6.65 3.63
CA PHE A 237 12.12 5.59 4.28
C PHE A 237 12.63 4.21 3.88
N SER A 238 12.84 3.95 2.59
CA SER A 238 13.40 2.68 2.12
C SER A 238 14.74 2.37 2.78
N LYS A 239 15.61 3.38 2.92
CA LYS A 239 16.88 3.23 3.64
C LYS A 239 16.67 2.91 5.12
N TYR A 240 15.78 3.63 5.80
CA TYR A 240 15.46 3.38 7.21
C TYR A 240 14.92 1.96 7.43
N THR A 241 14.01 1.49 6.57
CA THR A 241 13.47 0.13 6.61
C THR A 241 14.55 -0.92 6.42
N LEU A 242 15.51 -0.67 5.52
CA LEU A 242 16.66 -1.56 5.33
C LEU A 242 17.56 -1.61 6.57
N ASP A 243 17.81 -0.46 7.22
CA ASP A 243 18.62 -0.42 8.44
C ASP A 243 17.91 -1.11 9.62
N GLU A 244 16.59 -0.98 9.75
CA GLU A 244 15.80 -1.73 10.74
C GLU A 244 15.80 -3.25 10.45
N ALA A 245 15.70 -3.64 9.18
CA ALA A 245 15.81 -5.04 8.77
C ALA A 245 17.21 -5.61 9.04
N ARG A 246 18.27 -4.81 8.87
CA ARG A 246 19.64 -5.21 9.24
C ARG A 246 19.77 -5.54 10.72
N SER A 247 19.16 -4.78 11.61
CA SER A 247 19.11 -5.09 13.05
C SER A 247 18.47 -6.47 13.35
N LEU A 248 17.54 -6.93 12.50
CA LEU A 248 16.93 -8.27 12.62
C LEU A 248 17.79 -9.39 12.00
N LEU A 249 18.69 -9.02 11.09
CA LEU A 249 19.60 -9.93 10.40
C LEU A 249 20.93 -10.07 11.13
N GLU A 250 21.33 -9.04 11.88
CA GLU A 250 22.52 -9.06 12.70
C GLU A 250 22.45 -10.23 13.66
N PRO A 251 23.49 -11.09 13.65
CA PRO A 251 23.52 -12.23 14.54
C PRO A 251 23.75 -11.72 15.97
N ILE A 252 23.03 -12.28 16.93
CA ILE A 252 23.12 -11.86 18.34
C ILE A 252 24.51 -12.18 18.89
N ARG A 253 25.13 -13.24 18.38
CA ARG A 253 26.51 -13.66 18.69
C ARG A 253 27.37 -13.67 17.44
N MET A 254 28.69 -13.54 17.62
CA MET A 254 29.66 -13.65 16.53
C MET A 254 29.57 -15.02 15.86
N GLY A 255 29.05 -15.04 14.64
CA GLY A 255 28.80 -16.26 13.88
C GLY A 255 27.47 -16.95 14.20
N GLY A 256 26.65 -16.47 15.12
CA GLY A 256 25.36 -17.07 15.47
C GLY A 256 24.30 -16.97 14.36
N ASN A 257 23.10 -17.43 14.68
CA ASN A 257 21.94 -17.24 13.82
C ASN A 257 21.55 -15.75 13.78
N SER A 258 20.87 -15.33 12.72
CA SER A 258 20.24 -14.01 12.68
C SER A 258 19.20 -13.92 13.79
N ARG A 259 19.03 -12.73 14.36
CA ARG A 259 18.05 -12.48 15.43
C ARG A 259 16.65 -13.00 15.11
N ILE A 260 16.20 -12.81 13.87
CA ILE A 260 14.90 -13.30 13.41
C ILE A 260 14.79 -14.84 13.39
N GLU A 261 15.90 -15.54 13.13
CA GLU A 261 15.94 -17.00 13.15
C GLU A 261 15.99 -17.52 14.59
N GLU A 262 16.69 -16.85 15.51
CA GLU A 262 16.63 -17.20 16.94
C GLU A 262 15.20 -17.07 17.50
N TRP A 263 14.49 -16.00 17.15
CA TRP A 263 13.08 -15.83 17.54
C TRP A 263 12.20 -16.94 17.00
N ARG A 264 12.48 -17.40 15.77
CA ARG A 264 11.76 -18.52 15.16
C ARG A 264 12.05 -19.83 15.87
N LEU A 265 13.32 -20.12 16.16
CA LEU A 265 13.73 -21.34 16.88
C LEU A 265 13.10 -21.38 18.28
N PHE A 266 13.14 -20.26 19.01
CA PHE A 266 12.48 -20.14 20.31
C PHE A 266 10.98 -20.44 20.23
N CYS A 267 10.27 -19.88 19.25
CA CYS A 267 8.85 -20.17 19.11
C CYS A 267 8.58 -21.65 18.82
N ILE A 268 9.41 -22.30 17.98
CA ILE A 268 9.27 -23.72 17.65
C ILE A 268 9.50 -24.59 18.89
N GLU A 269 10.53 -24.28 19.68
CA GLU A 269 10.85 -24.98 20.92
C GLU A 269 9.74 -24.83 21.95
N GLU A 270 9.38 -23.60 22.32
CA GLU A 270 8.33 -23.32 23.31
C GLU A 270 6.98 -23.91 22.90
N ARG A 271 6.62 -23.84 21.61
CA ARG A 271 5.39 -24.48 21.10
C ARG A 271 5.45 -25.99 21.29
N SER A 272 6.60 -26.61 21.06
CA SER A 272 6.79 -28.05 21.23
C SER A 272 6.73 -28.47 22.70
N ILE A 273 7.29 -27.65 23.61
CA ILE A 273 7.20 -27.84 25.06
C ILE A 273 5.74 -27.78 25.51
N TYR A 274 5.02 -26.69 25.23
CA TYR A 274 3.61 -26.55 25.64
C TYR A 274 2.66 -27.54 24.94
N ALA A 275 2.95 -27.93 23.69
CA ALA A 275 2.22 -29.01 23.02
C ALA A 275 2.41 -30.35 23.74
N THR A 276 3.62 -30.63 24.21
CA THR A 276 3.94 -31.84 24.99
C THR A 276 3.29 -31.79 26.37
N LEU A 277 3.38 -30.66 27.07
CA LEU A 277 2.74 -30.46 28.38
C LEU A 277 1.20 -30.60 28.33
N ASN A 278 0.57 -30.31 27.18
CA ASN A 278 -0.87 -30.54 27.00
C ASN A 278 -1.26 -32.03 26.98
N LEU A 279 -0.31 -32.94 26.77
CA LEU A 279 -0.53 -34.39 26.86
C LEU A 279 -0.55 -34.89 28.30
N PHE A 280 0.00 -34.12 29.25
CA PHE A 280 0.23 -34.55 30.63
C PHE A 280 -1.00 -34.32 31.51
N GLU A 281 -1.26 -35.22 32.45
CA GLU A 281 -2.37 -35.12 33.40
C GLU A 281 -1.92 -34.51 34.74
N GLY A 282 -2.81 -33.77 35.40
CA GLY A 282 -2.64 -33.34 36.79
C GLY A 282 -2.43 -31.83 36.96
N SER A 283 -2.96 -31.27 38.06
CA SER A 283 -2.86 -29.82 38.33
C SER A 283 -1.69 -29.45 39.23
N VAL A 284 -1.43 -30.23 40.29
CA VAL A 284 -0.36 -29.96 41.28
C VAL A 284 0.87 -30.84 41.05
N SER A 285 0.67 -32.10 40.63
CA SER A 285 1.73 -33.00 40.19
C SER A 285 1.45 -33.40 38.75
N MET A 286 2.29 -32.95 37.80
CA MET A 286 2.17 -33.41 36.42
C MET A 286 2.58 -34.87 36.32
N ARG A 287 1.77 -35.66 35.61
CA ARG A 287 2.03 -37.07 35.30
C ARG A 287 2.01 -37.25 33.79
N CYS A 288 2.93 -38.07 33.31
CA CYS A 288 2.99 -38.44 31.91
C CYS A 288 3.38 -39.90 31.78
N ASP A 289 2.77 -40.57 30.81
CA ASP A 289 3.22 -41.87 30.36
C ASP A 289 4.06 -41.69 29.09
N CYS A 290 5.20 -42.37 29.03
CA CYS A 290 6.09 -42.27 27.89
C CYS A 290 6.70 -43.61 27.50
N TRP A 291 6.84 -43.80 26.19
CA TRP A 291 7.56 -44.90 25.57
C TRP A 291 9.02 -44.50 25.38
N TYR A 292 9.94 -45.31 25.91
CA TYR A 292 11.39 -45.16 25.75
C TYR A 292 12.06 -46.53 25.50
N PRO A 293 13.20 -46.59 24.78
CA PRO A 293 13.94 -47.82 24.60
C PRO A 293 14.50 -48.34 25.92
N THR A 294 14.42 -49.64 26.17
CA THR A 294 14.91 -50.25 27.43
C THR A 294 16.40 -50.00 27.68
N LYS A 295 17.19 -49.80 26.63
CA LYS A 295 18.63 -49.53 26.70
C LYS A 295 18.95 -48.14 27.26
N ASP A 296 18.04 -47.18 27.11
CA ASP A 296 18.26 -45.78 27.48
C ASP A 296 17.69 -45.47 28.88
N LYS A 297 17.13 -46.49 29.56
CA LYS A 297 16.46 -46.34 30.86
C LYS A 297 17.35 -45.72 31.93
N ASP A 298 18.62 -46.14 31.99
CA ASP A 298 19.55 -45.64 33.00
C ASP A 298 20.00 -44.20 32.68
N SER A 299 20.20 -43.87 31.40
CA SER A 299 20.51 -42.51 30.95
C SER A 299 19.37 -41.52 31.11
N ILE A 300 18.11 -41.96 31.05
CA ILE A 300 16.93 -41.10 31.27
C ILE A 300 16.69 -40.85 32.77
N ARG A 301 17.21 -41.74 33.64
CA ARG A 301 17.05 -41.65 35.09
C ARG A 301 18.07 -40.73 35.77
N GLU A 302 19.27 -40.65 35.20
CA GLU A 302 20.32 -39.72 35.61
C GLU A 302 19.99 -38.29 35.17
#